data_AF-A0A9E5WDZ8-F1
#
_entry.id   AF-A0A9E5WDZ8-F1
#
_cell.length_a   1.000
_cell.length_b   1.000
_cell.length_c   1.000
_cell.angle_alpha   90.00
_cell.angle_beta   90.00
_cell.angle_gamma   90.00
#
_symmetry.space_group_name_H-M   'P 1'
#
loop_
_entity.id
_entity.type
_entity.pdbx_description
1 polymer ?
#
loop_
_entity_poly.entity_id
_entity_poly.type
_entity_poly.pdbx_seq_one_letter_code
_entity_poly.pdbx_strand_id
1 'polypeptide(L)'
;MSDNILQPLLGIPLSMADAICALDRDFDVYGSSSHMFTDWRWYKDIHGRSQSFNKIALNIFWQNIHNLIDYRYFLKPVDKETGVQVMDICNSVFEISILVQNSGIQKSYLENIQEQLQKMYHITSGFSVDTASAIKEFEEKVLQFLSGHKVDFNNMTLFAPWFGRGQQYLSFIRKSQYALTKVG
;
A
#
# COMPACT_ATOMS: atom_id res chain seq x y z
N MET A 1 -6.69 4.50 -25.74
CA MET A 1 -6.56 4.24 -24.29
C MET A 1 -6.75 2.74 -24.13
N SER A 2 -5.76 2.03 -23.61
CA SER A 2 -5.85 0.57 -23.40
C SER A 2 -5.80 0.33 -21.91
N ASP A 3 -6.87 -0.25 -21.37
CA ASP A 3 -6.93 -0.61 -19.96
C ASP A 3 -6.35 -2.01 -19.81
N ASN A 4 -5.34 -2.15 -18.96
CA ASN A 4 -4.77 -3.45 -18.61
C ASN A 4 -5.25 -3.82 -17.21
N ILE A 5 -6.06 -4.87 -17.10
CA ILE A 5 -6.48 -5.43 -15.81
C ILE A 5 -5.48 -6.52 -15.43
N LEU A 6 -4.72 -6.27 -14.36
CA LEU A 6 -3.82 -7.24 -13.77
C LEU A 6 -4.51 -7.87 -12.56
N GLN A 7 -4.74 -9.19 -12.62
CA GLN A 7 -5.19 -9.96 -11.48
C GLN A 7 -3.98 -10.76 -10.96
N PRO A 8 -3.40 -10.43 -9.79
CA PRO A 8 -2.35 -11.24 -9.19
C PRO A 8 -2.99 -12.58 -8.78
N LEU A 9 -2.91 -13.59 -9.64
CA LEU A 9 -3.66 -14.83 -9.44
C LEU A 9 -3.00 -15.78 -8.44
N LEU A 10 -1.75 -15.55 -8.06
CA LEU A 10 -0.94 -16.18 -6.98
C LEU A 10 0.47 -15.56 -7.07
N GLY A 11 0.97 -14.89 -6.03
CA GLY A 11 2.31 -14.26 -6.06
C GLY A 11 2.44 -12.99 -5.22
N ILE A 12 3.56 -12.27 -5.45
CA ILE A 12 3.89 -11.00 -4.79
C ILE A 12 2.81 -9.95 -5.14
N PRO A 13 2.26 -9.21 -4.16
CA PRO A 13 1.30 -8.14 -4.44
C PRO A 13 1.96 -7.07 -5.31
N LEU A 14 1.32 -6.71 -6.42
CA LEU A 14 1.78 -5.63 -7.29
C LEU A 14 1.33 -4.29 -6.71
N SER A 15 2.26 -3.50 -6.20
CA SER A 15 1.97 -2.16 -5.68
C SER A 15 2.01 -1.09 -6.78
N MET A 16 1.47 0.10 -6.48
CA MET A 16 1.66 1.26 -7.35
C MET A 16 3.15 1.59 -7.52
N ALA A 17 3.97 1.45 -6.47
CA ALA A 17 5.41 1.69 -6.56
C ALA A 17 6.08 0.73 -7.56
N ASP A 18 5.69 -0.55 -7.57
CA ASP A 18 6.21 -1.53 -8.53
C ASP A 18 5.85 -1.15 -9.96
N ALA A 19 4.60 -0.74 -10.19
CA ALA A 19 4.15 -0.29 -11.51
C ALA A 19 4.91 0.97 -11.98
N ILE A 20 5.15 1.94 -11.09
CA ILE A 20 5.93 3.15 -11.41
C ILE A 20 7.36 2.77 -11.78
N CYS A 21 8.02 1.95 -10.96
CA CYS A 21 9.39 1.51 -11.20
C CYS A 21 9.51 0.71 -12.50
N ALA A 22 8.57 -0.19 -12.78
CA ALA A 22 8.58 -1.04 -13.97
C ALA A 22 8.41 -0.24 -15.28
N LEU A 23 7.60 0.82 -15.25
CA LEU A 23 7.30 1.64 -16.42
C LEU A 23 8.14 2.92 -16.54
N ASP A 24 9.03 3.18 -15.57
CA ASP A 24 9.76 4.44 -15.44
C ASP A 24 10.55 4.81 -16.70
N ARG A 25 11.07 3.83 -17.44
CA ARG A 25 11.86 4.10 -18.64
C ARG A 25 11.07 4.88 -19.71
N ASP A 26 9.84 4.46 -19.97
CA ASP A 26 9.08 4.89 -21.17
C ASP A 26 7.83 5.72 -20.82
N PHE A 27 7.41 5.73 -19.55
CA PHE A 27 6.17 6.36 -19.12
C PHE A 27 6.35 7.23 -17.88
N ASP A 28 5.50 8.24 -17.75
CA ASP A 28 5.34 9.06 -16.55
C ASP A 28 3.96 8.82 -15.92
N VAL A 29 3.90 8.84 -14.59
CA VAL A 29 2.63 8.84 -13.85
C VAL A 29 1.79 10.05 -14.28
N TYR A 30 0.53 9.78 -14.57
CA TYR A 30 -0.46 10.78 -14.95
C TYR A 30 -1.45 11.06 -13.82
N GLY A 31 -1.88 10.03 -13.10
CA GLY A 31 -2.81 10.18 -11.98
C GLY A 31 -3.22 8.82 -11.41
N SER A 32 -3.98 8.84 -10.30
CA SER A 32 -4.48 7.64 -9.65
C SER A 32 -5.89 7.80 -9.11
N SER A 33 -6.57 6.67 -8.90
CA SER A 33 -7.76 6.58 -8.07
C SER A 33 -7.52 5.53 -6.97
N SER A 34 -7.60 5.87 -5.67
CA SER A 34 -7.88 7.18 -5.08
C SER A 34 -6.88 8.27 -5.50
N HIS A 35 -7.27 9.55 -5.40
CA HIS A 35 -6.47 10.71 -5.79
C HIS A 35 -5.25 10.91 -4.86
N MET A 36 -4.27 10.01 -4.94
CA MET A 36 -3.02 10.09 -4.19
C MET A 36 -2.07 11.12 -4.82
N PHE A 37 -2.03 11.22 -6.15
CA PHE A 37 -1.12 12.13 -6.84
C PHE A 37 -1.80 13.46 -7.17
N THR A 38 -1.17 14.56 -6.74
CA THR A 38 -1.52 15.90 -7.21
C THR A 38 -0.91 16.15 -8.58
N ASP A 39 -1.66 16.71 -9.53
CA ASP A 39 -1.13 17.08 -10.84
C ASP A 39 -0.20 18.30 -10.71
N TRP A 40 1.10 18.08 -10.89
CA TRP A 40 2.15 19.11 -10.81
C TRP A 40 2.42 19.81 -12.15
N ARG A 41 1.70 19.48 -13.22
CA ARG A 41 2.01 19.93 -14.58
C ARG A 41 1.63 21.38 -14.87
N TRP A 42 0.98 22.07 -13.93
CA TRP A 42 0.26 23.31 -14.22
C TRP A 42 1.02 24.61 -14.05
N TYR A 43 2.31 24.65 -13.69
CA TYR A 43 2.92 25.97 -13.46
C TYR A 43 4.22 26.35 -14.14
N LYS A 44 5.20 25.50 -14.49
CA LYS A 44 6.44 26.07 -15.06
C LYS A 44 7.49 25.17 -15.72
N ASP A 45 7.22 23.89 -15.99
CA ASP A 45 8.30 22.98 -16.40
C ASP A 45 7.95 22.09 -17.59
N ILE A 46 7.49 22.69 -18.69
CA ILE A 46 7.40 22.01 -20.00
C ILE A 46 8.82 21.64 -20.53
N HIS A 47 9.88 22.20 -19.92
CA HIS A 47 11.28 21.98 -20.30
C HIS A 47 12.13 21.31 -19.20
N GLY A 48 11.53 21.00 -18.04
CA GLY A 48 12.20 20.37 -16.90
C GLY A 48 12.24 18.85 -17.04
N ARG A 49 13.42 18.26 -16.95
CA ARG A 49 13.73 16.82 -17.10
C ARG A 49 12.62 15.89 -16.60
N SER A 50 12.06 15.09 -17.51
CA SER A 50 11.03 14.06 -17.29
C SER A 50 11.29 13.05 -16.15
N GLN A 51 12.53 12.92 -15.67
CA GLN A 51 12.88 12.00 -14.59
C GLN A 51 12.35 12.41 -13.20
N SER A 52 11.86 13.64 -13.01
CA SER A 52 11.37 14.07 -11.68
C SER A 52 9.96 13.56 -11.37
N PHE A 53 9.08 13.35 -12.36
CA PHE A 53 7.67 13.07 -12.12
C PHE A 53 7.44 11.73 -11.41
N ASN A 54 8.02 10.65 -11.92
CA ASN A 54 7.91 9.34 -11.28
C ASN A 54 8.58 9.31 -9.90
N LYS A 55 9.67 10.06 -9.71
CA LYS A 55 10.31 10.20 -8.39
C LYS A 55 9.41 10.93 -7.39
N ILE A 56 8.74 12.00 -7.81
CA ILE A 56 7.77 12.72 -6.99
C ILE A 56 6.58 11.82 -6.68
N ALA A 57 6.04 11.11 -7.68
CA ALA A 57 4.95 10.16 -7.49
C ALA A 57 5.34 9.06 -6.49
N LEU A 58 6.51 8.43 -6.64
CA LEU A 58 7.01 7.46 -5.67
C LEU A 58 7.10 8.05 -4.26
N ASN A 59 7.60 9.27 -4.12
CA ASN A 59 7.66 9.93 -2.82
C ASN A 59 6.26 10.13 -2.22
N ILE A 60 5.32 10.65 -2.99
CA ILE A 60 3.92 10.83 -2.58
C ILE A 60 3.29 9.49 -2.19
N PHE A 61 3.55 8.43 -2.96
CA PHE A 61 3.07 7.09 -2.67
C PHE A 61 3.50 6.63 -1.29
N TRP A 62 4.81 6.67 -1.00
CA TRP A 62 5.33 6.24 0.29
C TRP A 62 4.79 7.07 1.45
N GLN A 63 4.65 8.39 1.27
CA GLN A 63 4.10 9.26 2.31
C GLN A 63 2.59 9.02 2.59
N ASN A 64 1.86 8.44 1.63
CA ASN A 64 0.40 8.26 1.74
C ASN A 64 -0.05 6.80 1.82
N ILE A 65 0.86 5.83 1.76
CA ILE A 65 0.50 4.40 1.77
C ILE A 65 -0.31 3.99 3.01
N HIS A 66 -0.05 4.62 4.16
CA HIS A 66 -0.78 4.37 5.40
C HIS A 66 -2.29 4.69 5.28
N ASN A 67 -2.67 5.61 4.40
CA ASN A 67 -4.08 5.92 4.11
C ASN A 67 -4.82 4.80 3.36
N LEU A 68 -4.11 3.73 2.97
CA LEU A 68 -4.71 2.54 2.36
C LEU A 68 -5.09 1.46 3.38
N ILE A 69 -4.69 1.62 4.64
CA ILE A 69 -5.00 0.66 5.72
C ILE A 69 -6.47 0.77 6.12
N ASP A 70 -6.93 1.99 6.43
CA ASP A 70 -8.27 2.26 6.92
C ASP A 70 -8.95 3.33 6.07
N TYR A 71 -9.77 2.88 5.10
CA TYR A 71 -10.42 3.76 4.13
C TYR A 71 -11.39 4.80 4.75
N ARG A 72 -11.77 4.61 6.03
CA ARG A 72 -12.68 5.53 6.73
C ARG A 72 -12.03 6.88 7.01
N TYR A 73 -10.70 6.93 7.00
CA TYR A 73 -9.93 8.11 7.35
C TYR A 73 -9.01 8.52 6.20
N PHE A 74 -8.86 9.83 6.03
CA PHE A 74 -7.83 10.41 5.18
C PHE A 74 -6.94 11.29 6.06
N LEU A 75 -5.74 10.79 6.33
CA LEU A 75 -4.80 11.34 7.30
C LEU A 75 -3.69 12.12 6.58
N LYS A 76 -2.96 12.91 7.36
CA LYS A 76 -1.83 13.70 6.83
C LYS A 76 -0.71 12.76 6.36
N PRO A 77 0.03 13.13 5.29
CA PRO A 77 1.17 12.34 4.84
C PRO A 77 2.18 12.11 5.97
N VAL A 78 2.68 10.89 6.07
CA VAL A 78 3.79 10.52 6.96
C VAL A 78 5.13 10.73 6.27
N ASP A 79 6.24 10.59 7.00
CA ASP A 79 7.56 10.49 6.38
C ASP A 79 7.69 9.20 5.56
N LYS A 80 8.65 9.19 4.63
CA LYS A 80 8.82 8.08 3.68
C LYS A 80 9.18 6.79 4.42
N GLU A 81 10.03 6.90 5.43
CA GLU A 81 10.56 5.77 6.20
C GLU A 81 9.42 5.04 6.94
N THR A 82 8.50 5.79 7.57
CA THR A 82 7.27 5.25 8.16
C THR A 82 6.41 4.54 7.11
N GLY A 83 6.26 5.12 5.91
CA GLY A 83 5.53 4.48 4.81
C GLY A 83 6.13 3.15 4.36
N VAL A 84 7.46 3.08 4.27
CA VAL A 84 8.17 1.82 3.95
C VAL A 84 7.95 0.78 5.04
N GLN A 85 8.05 1.17 6.32
CA GLN A 85 7.80 0.25 7.44
C GLN A 85 6.37 -0.32 7.43
N VAL A 86 5.37 0.50 7.12
CA VAL A 86 3.98 0.04 6.93
C VAL A 86 3.91 -1.05 5.87
N MET A 87 4.54 -0.82 4.70
CA MET A 87 4.54 -1.81 3.62
C MET A 87 5.24 -3.10 4.01
N ASP A 88 6.40 -3.02 4.66
CA ASP A 88 7.19 -4.18 5.07
C ASP A 88 6.40 -5.08 6.03
N ILE A 89 5.68 -4.47 6.98
CA ILE A 89 4.81 -5.22 7.90
C ILE A 89 3.66 -5.87 7.16
N CYS A 90 2.99 -5.14 6.26
CA CYS A 90 1.91 -5.70 5.43
C CYS A 90 2.39 -6.87 4.57
N ASN A 91 3.56 -6.76 3.95
CA ASN A 91 4.17 -7.84 3.16
C ASN A 91 4.50 -9.05 4.04
N SER A 92 5.06 -8.84 5.23
CA SER A 92 5.31 -9.92 6.20
C SER A 92 4.04 -10.67 6.60
N VAL A 93 2.96 -9.94 6.91
CA VAL A 93 1.64 -10.55 7.20
C VAL A 93 1.10 -11.32 5.99
N PHE A 94 1.25 -10.76 4.78
CA PHE A 94 0.84 -11.43 3.56
C PHE A 94 1.62 -12.73 3.32
N GLU A 95 2.95 -12.72 3.47
CA GLU A 95 3.78 -13.92 3.35
C GLU A 95 3.38 -15.00 4.36
N ILE A 96 3.12 -14.62 5.61
CA ILE A 96 2.63 -15.56 6.62
C ILE A 96 1.26 -16.15 6.21
N SER A 97 0.37 -15.35 5.62
CA SER A 97 -0.93 -15.83 5.14
C SER A 97 -0.80 -16.90 4.05
N ILE A 98 0.20 -16.76 3.16
CA ILE A 98 0.52 -17.77 2.14
C ILE A 98 1.05 -19.05 2.79
N LEU A 99 1.91 -18.93 3.81
CA LEU A 99 2.40 -20.10 4.57
C LEU A 99 1.26 -20.84 5.25
N VAL A 100 0.32 -20.12 5.87
CA VAL A 100 -0.88 -20.68 6.50
C VAL A 100 -1.77 -21.36 5.47
N GLN A 101 -1.97 -20.77 4.29
CA GLN A 101 -2.77 -21.37 3.22
C GLN A 101 -2.17 -22.70 2.74
N ASN A 102 -0.84 -22.76 2.60
CA ASN A 102 -0.15 -23.93 2.05
C ASN A 102 0.10 -25.04 3.08
N SER A 103 0.29 -24.68 4.35
CA SER A 103 0.75 -25.61 5.40
C SER A 103 -0.23 -25.76 6.58
N GLY A 104 -1.37 -25.08 6.52
CA GLY A 104 -2.31 -24.98 7.64
C GLY A 104 -1.85 -24.01 8.73
N ILE A 105 -2.74 -23.79 9.71
CA ILE A 105 -2.47 -22.92 10.87
C ILE A 105 -1.46 -23.60 11.80
N GLN A 106 -0.38 -22.89 12.14
CA GLN A 106 0.61 -23.30 13.13
C GLN A 106 0.80 -22.21 14.19
N LYS A 107 1.17 -22.60 15.40
CA LYS A 107 1.35 -21.67 16.52
C LYS A 107 2.40 -20.59 16.20
N SER A 108 3.51 -20.98 15.58
CA SER A 108 4.59 -20.07 15.17
C SER A 108 4.13 -19.01 14.18
N TYR A 109 3.23 -19.34 13.25
CA TYR A 109 2.67 -18.37 12.31
C TYR A 109 1.81 -17.33 13.03
N LEU A 110 1.02 -17.75 14.01
CA LEU A 110 0.18 -16.85 14.80
C LEU A 110 1.02 -15.96 15.74
N GLU A 111 2.08 -16.49 16.33
CA GLU A 111 3.06 -15.71 17.10
C GLU A 111 3.74 -14.65 16.23
N ASN A 112 4.12 -15.01 15.00
CA ASN A 112 4.68 -14.04 14.04
C ASN A 112 3.65 -12.98 13.63
N ILE A 113 2.39 -13.35 13.38
CA ILE A 113 1.31 -12.39 13.09
C ILE A 113 1.14 -11.43 14.28
N GLN A 114 1.11 -11.94 15.51
CA GLN A 114 1.00 -11.11 16.70
C GLN A 114 2.16 -10.10 16.79
N GLU A 115 3.40 -10.51 16.52
CA GLU A 115 4.55 -9.60 16.48
C GLU A 115 4.37 -8.48 15.43
N GLN A 116 3.89 -8.84 14.23
CA GLN A 116 3.62 -7.85 13.17
C GLN A 116 2.49 -6.89 13.56
N LEU A 117 1.42 -7.38 14.20
CA LEU A 117 0.33 -6.54 14.68
C LEU A 117 0.79 -5.56 15.77
N GLN A 118 1.70 -5.97 16.65
CA GLN A 118 2.29 -5.07 17.66
C GLN A 118 3.11 -3.95 17.03
N LYS A 119 3.93 -4.27 16.01
CA LYS A 119 4.68 -3.27 15.25
C LYS A 119 3.74 -2.31 14.54
N MET A 120 2.70 -2.82 13.87
CA MET A 120 1.71 -2.00 13.17
C MET A 120 0.93 -1.10 14.15
N TYR A 121 0.55 -1.63 15.32
CA TYR A 121 -0.10 -0.85 16.38
C TYR A 121 0.76 0.32 16.83
N HIS A 122 2.06 0.10 17.06
CA HIS A 122 2.97 1.17 17.49
C HIS A 122 3.09 2.28 16.44
N ILE A 123 3.21 1.91 15.17
CA ILE A 123 3.28 2.87 14.04
C ILE A 123 1.97 3.64 13.90
N THR A 124 0.84 2.94 13.83
CA THR A 124 -0.48 3.56 13.62
C THR A 124 -0.91 4.43 14.79
N SER A 125 -0.50 4.11 16.02
CA SER A 125 -0.73 4.97 17.19
C SER A 125 -0.10 6.35 17.05
N GLY A 126 0.94 6.49 16.21
CA GLY A 126 1.58 7.77 15.92
C GLY A 126 0.75 8.72 15.03
N PHE A 127 -0.24 8.20 14.28
CA PHE A 127 -1.01 9.02 13.32
C PHE A 127 -2.53 8.83 13.37
N SER A 128 -3.06 7.74 13.94
CA SER A 128 -4.50 7.48 14.05
C SER A 128 -4.83 6.52 15.20
N VAL A 129 -5.49 7.06 16.22
CA VAL A 129 -5.98 6.29 17.37
C VAL A 129 -7.01 5.26 16.94
N ASP A 130 -7.90 5.60 16.00
CA ASP A 130 -8.96 4.71 15.54
C ASP A 130 -8.40 3.53 14.74
N THR A 131 -7.44 3.79 13.86
CA THR A 131 -6.75 2.74 13.08
C THR A 131 -5.95 1.82 14.01
N ALA A 132 -5.24 2.39 14.99
CA ALA A 132 -4.52 1.61 16.00
C ALA A 132 -5.46 0.74 16.84
N SER A 133 -6.63 1.26 17.21
CA SER A 133 -7.63 0.53 17.99
C SER A 133 -8.20 -0.66 17.23
N ALA A 134 -8.41 -0.53 15.91
CA ALA A 134 -8.82 -1.65 15.06
C ALA A 134 -7.74 -2.75 14.99
N ILE A 135 -6.46 -2.39 14.87
CA ILE A 135 -5.35 -3.36 14.93
C ILE A 135 -5.31 -4.06 16.28
N LYS A 136 -5.52 -3.30 17.36
CA LYS A 136 -5.51 -3.84 18.72
C LYS A 136 -6.64 -4.85 18.93
N GLU A 137 -7.84 -4.56 18.45
CA GLU A 137 -8.98 -5.50 18.49
C GLU A 137 -8.61 -6.82 17.81
N PHE A 138 -7.96 -6.77 16.64
CA PHE A 138 -7.54 -7.99 15.93
C PHE A 138 -6.42 -8.73 16.67
N GLU A 139 -5.42 -8.02 17.21
CA GLU A 139 -4.34 -8.61 18.03
C GLU A 139 -4.91 -9.37 19.24
N GLU A 140 -5.86 -8.79 19.95
CA GLU A 140 -6.50 -9.42 21.11
C GLU A 140 -7.22 -10.73 20.73
N LYS A 141 -7.87 -10.76 19.56
CA LYS A 141 -8.52 -11.98 19.05
C LYS A 141 -7.51 -13.05 18.69
N VAL A 142 -6.37 -12.68 18.09
CA VAL A 142 -5.27 -13.62 17.82
C VAL A 142 -4.70 -14.19 19.12
N LEU A 143 -4.50 -13.36 20.15
CA LEU A 143 -4.03 -13.81 21.47
C LEU A 143 -5.02 -14.74 22.18
N GLN A 144 -6.32 -14.46 22.11
CA GLN A 144 -7.37 -15.36 22.62
C GLN A 144 -7.32 -16.71 21.90
N PHE A 145 -7.16 -16.70 20.58
CA PHE A 145 -7.06 -17.93 19.79
C PHE A 145 -5.80 -18.73 20.14
N LEU A 146 -4.65 -18.06 20.27
CA LEU A 146 -3.37 -18.66 20.70
C LEU A 146 -3.44 -19.31 22.09
N SER A 147 -4.23 -18.75 23.00
CA SER A 147 -4.43 -19.29 24.34
C SER A 147 -5.46 -20.44 24.40
N GLY A 148 -5.95 -20.90 23.24
CA GLY A 148 -6.88 -22.03 23.13
C GLY A 148 -8.35 -21.66 23.35
N HIS A 149 -8.69 -20.37 23.42
CA HIS A 149 -10.08 -19.95 23.49
C HIS A 149 -10.75 -20.07 22.12
N LYS A 150 -12.05 -20.41 22.12
CA LYS A 150 -12.88 -20.31 20.92
C LYS A 150 -13.13 -18.83 20.61
N VAL A 151 -12.66 -18.37 19.47
CA VAL A 151 -12.77 -16.97 19.04
C VAL A 151 -13.76 -16.86 17.88
N ASP A 152 -14.66 -15.88 17.96
CA ASP A 152 -15.47 -15.44 16.83
C ASP A 152 -14.82 -14.21 16.19
N PHE A 153 -14.28 -14.39 14.99
CA PHE A 153 -13.68 -13.32 14.19
C PHE A 153 -14.72 -12.48 13.44
N ASN A 154 -15.99 -12.88 13.39
CA ASN A 154 -17.03 -12.09 12.73
C ASN A 154 -17.48 -10.90 13.59
N ASN A 155 -17.22 -10.95 14.90
CA ASN A 155 -17.61 -9.91 15.85
C ASN A 155 -16.41 -9.01 16.22
N MET A 156 -15.84 -8.36 15.20
CA MET A 156 -14.78 -7.36 15.33
C MET A 156 -15.28 -6.01 14.80
N THR A 157 -15.78 -5.16 15.68
CA THR A 157 -16.50 -3.94 15.28
C THR A 157 -15.60 -2.86 14.69
N LEU A 158 -14.34 -2.84 15.08
CA LEU A 158 -13.37 -1.82 14.66
C LEU A 158 -12.59 -2.27 13.42
N PHE A 159 -12.20 -3.55 13.38
CA PHE A 159 -11.40 -4.15 12.31
C PHE A 159 -12.24 -4.70 11.15
N ALA A 160 -13.40 -5.32 11.40
CA ALA A 160 -14.21 -5.90 10.31
C ALA A 160 -14.60 -4.91 9.21
N PRO A 161 -14.85 -3.61 9.48
CA PRO A 161 -15.12 -2.65 8.42
C PRO A 161 -14.02 -2.55 7.36
N TRP A 162 -12.76 -2.88 7.67
CA TRP A 162 -11.66 -2.82 6.70
C TRP A 162 -11.82 -3.78 5.52
N PHE A 163 -12.61 -4.84 5.70
CA PHE A 163 -12.90 -5.78 4.63
C PHE A 163 -13.93 -5.21 3.66
N GLY A 164 -13.58 -5.24 2.38
CA GLY A 164 -14.41 -4.75 1.29
C GLY A 164 -13.68 -4.93 -0.03
N ARG A 165 -14.28 -4.46 -1.12
CA ARG A 165 -13.63 -4.44 -2.43
C ARG A 165 -13.10 -3.03 -2.68
N GLY A 166 -11.78 -2.87 -2.63
CA GLY A 166 -11.08 -1.70 -3.11
C GLY A 166 -10.50 -1.97 -4.50
N GLN A 167 -10.64 -1.02 -5.43
CA GLN A 167 -9.90 -1.04 -6.69
C GLN A 167 -9.04 0.21 -6.76
N GLN A 168 -7.77 0.01 -7.11
CA GLN A 168 -6.81 1.07 -7.34
C GLN A 168 -6.56 1.22 -8.83
N TYR A 169 -6.55 2.46 -9.30
CA TYR A 169 -6.20 2.79 -10.68
C TYR A 169 -4.95 3.65 -10.69
N LEU A 170 -4.04 3.36 -11.61
CA LEU A 170 -2.85 4.14 -11.87
C LEU A 170 -2.71 4.36 -13.37
N SER A 171 -2.71 5.62 -13.78
CA SER A 171 -2.65 6.02 -15.18
C SER A 171 -1.25 6.49 -15.53
N PHE A 172 -0.80 6.11 -16.73
CA PHE A 172 0.52 6.45 -17.26
C PHE A 172 0.39 7.14 -18.62
N ILE A 173 1.29 8.08 -18.90
CA ILE A 173 1.44 8.69 -20.22
C ILE A 173 2.83 8.39 -20.77
N ARG A 174 2.91 8.11 -22.08
CA ARG A 174 4.20 7.85 -22.73
C ARG A 174 5.04 9.13 -22.72
N LYS A 175 6.32 9.02 -22.35
CA LYS A 175 7.30 10.11 -22.47
C LYS A 175 7.39 10.51 -23.94
N SER A 176 7.16 11.79 -24.24
CA SER A 176 7.34 12.30 -25.60
C SER A 176 8.81 12.16 -25.99
N GLN A 177 9.10 11.35 -27.02
CA GLN A 177 10.38 11.42 -27.71
C GLN A 177 10.42 12.73 -28.47
N TYR A 178 10.85 13.83 -27.84
CA TYR A 178 11.37 14.96 -28.60
C TYR A 178 12.70 14.49 -29.20
N ALA A 179 12.60 13.81 -30.34
CA ALA A 179 13.72 13.57 -31.20
C ALA A 179 14.36 14.93 -31.50
N LEU A 180 15.61 15.08 -31.10
CA LEU A 180 16.53 16.05 -31.64
C LEU A 180 16.66 15.78 -33.15
N THR A 181 15.69 16.19 -33.96
CA THR A 181 15.96 16.50 -35.36
C THR A 181 16.79 17.77 -35.36
N LYS A 182 18.11 17.59 -35.15
CA LYS A 182 19.10 18.53 -35.66
C LYS A 182 18.90 18.56 -37.17
N VAL A 183 18.24 19.59 -37.66
CA VAL A 183 18.24 19.96 -39.07
C VAL A 183 19.68 20.38 -39.37
N GLY A 184 20.35 19.60 -40.22
CA GLY A 184 21.64 19.94 -40.81
C GLY A 184 21.49 20.99 -41.90
#